data_AF-A0A1I0QEC8-F1
#
_entry.id   AF-A0A1I0QEC8-F1
#
_cell.length_a   1.000
_cell.length_b   1.000
_cell.length_c   1.000
_cell.angle_alpha   90.00
_cell.angle_beta   90.00
_cell.angle_gamma   90.00
#
_symmetry.space_group_name_H-M   'P 1'
#
loop_
_entity.id
_entity.type
_entity.pdbx_description
1 polymer ?
#
loop_
_entity_poly.entity_id
_entity_poly.type
_entity_poly.pdbx_seq_one_letter_code
_entity_poly.pdbx_strand_id
1 'polypeptide(L)' 'MATQSRTRRKAAAQCIDCGTALAVWISSDEIRPIGSADGCPCGGTSFRPFE' A
#
# COMPACT_ATOMS: atom_id res chain seq x y z
N MET A 1 1.50 -0.26 -28.63
CA MET A 1 2.51 -0.39 -27.56
C MET A 1 1.80 -0.85 -26.31
N ALA A 2 1.83 -2.15 -26.00
CA ALA A 2 1.19 -2.68 -24.79
C ALA A 2 2.12 -2.41 -23.61
N THR A 3 1.75 -1.43 -22.78
CA THR A 3 2.44 -1.09 -21.54
C THR A 3 2.48 -2.36 -20.68
N GLN A 4 3.68 -2.85 -20.38
CA GLN A 4 3.87 -3.99 -19.49
C GLN A 4 3.28 -3.63 -18.13
N SER A 5 2.06 -4.13 -17.88
CA SER A 5 1.36 -4.01 -16.63
C SER A 5 2.13 -4.80 -15.58
N ARG A 6 3.16 -4.21 -14.97
CA ARG A 6 3.68 -4.65 -13.67
C ARG A 6 2.45 -4.94 -12.82
N THR A 7 2.27 -6.19 -12.39
CA THR A 7 1.04 -6.69 -11.76
C THR A 7 0.89 -6.11 -10.36
N ARG A 8 0.65 -4.80 -10.30
CA ARG A 8 0.40 -4.06 -9.07
C ARG A 8 -1.11 -4.00 -8.91
N ARG A 9 -1.62 -4.60 -7.83
CA ARG A 9 -3.05 -4.58 -7.52
C ARG A 9 -3.34 -3.48 -6.51
N LYS A 10 -4.50 -2.83 -6.62
CA LYS A 10 -5.00 -1.92 -5.59
C LYS A 10 -5.66 -2.77 -4.51
N ALA A 11 -5.41 -2.45 -3.26
CA ALA A 11 -6.04 -3.07 -2.11
C ALA A 11 -6.17 -2.04 -0.98
N ALA A 12 -6.89 -2.40 0.08
CA ALA A 12 -6.83 -1.66 1.33
C ALA A 12 -5.85 -2.36 2.26
N ALA A 13 -5.10 -1.60 3.05
CA ALA A 13 -4.27 -2.13 4.12
C ALA A 13 -4.37 -1.28 5.37
N GLN A 14 -4.20 -1.91 6.52
CA GLN A 14 -4.16 -1.29 7.82
C GLN A 14 -2.71 -1.01 8.24
N CYS A 15 -2.43 0.21 8.69
CA CYS A 15 -1.18 0.52 9.39
C CYS A 15 -1.12 -0.25 10.71
N ILE A 16 -0.04 -0.97 10.96
CA ILE A 16 0.11 -1.77 12.18
C ILE A 16 0.31 -0.88 13.42
N ASP A 17 0.95 0.27 13.27
CA ASP A 17 1.23 1.19 14.38
C ASP A 17 -0.02 1.92 14.90
N CYS A 18 -0.85 2.44 14.00
CA CYS A 18 -1.97 3.32 14.37
C CYS A 18 -3.35 2.80 13.95
N GLY A 19 -3.43 1.64 13.30
CA GLY A 19 -4.69 1.00 12.90
C GLY A 19 -5.43 1.69 11.75
N THR A 20 -4.88 2.77 11.18
CA THR A 20 -5.48 3.51 10.07
C THR A 20 -5.54 2.65 8.81
N ALA A 21 -6.72 2.56 8.19
CA ALA A 21 -6.90 1.92 6.90
C ALA A 21 -6.57 2.90 5.76
N LEU A 22 -5.74 2.47 4.82
CA LEU A 22 -5.28 3.25 3.67
C LEU A 22 -5.45 2.43 2.40
N ALA A 23 -5.74 3.13 1.30
CA ALA A 23 -5.62 2.53 -0.01
C ALA A 23 -4.13 2.32 -0.31
N VAL A 24 -3.75 1.10 -0.67
CA VAL A 24 -2.38 0.73 -1.00
C VAL A 24 -2.34 0.08 -2.37
N TRP A 25 -1.16 0.13 -2.95
CA TRP A 25 -0.78 -0.73 -4.03
C TRP A 25 0.06 -1.88 -3.51
N ILE A 26 -0.32 -3.09 -3.90
CA ILE A 26 0.41 -4.32 -3.60
C ILE A 26 1.12 -4.78 -4.87
N SER A 27 2.43 -4.88 -4.78
CA SER A 27 3.34 -5.51 -5.74
C SER A 27 4.00 -6.72 -5.07
N SER A 28 4.62 -7.61 -5.85
CA SER A 28 5.23 -8.84 -5.32
C SER A 28 6.27 -8.63 -4.22
N ASP A 29 6.88 -7.45 -4.16
CA ASP A 29 7.98 -7.13 -3.23
C ASP A 29 7.63 -5.96 -2.27
N GLU A 30 6.54 -5.24 -2.52
CA GLU A 30 6.32 -3.95 -1.85
C GLU A 30 4.84 -3.59 -1.72
N ILE A 31 4.47 -3.07 -0.55
CA ILE A 31 3.18 -2.45 -0.27
C ILE A 31 3.41 -0.95 -0.08
N ARG A 32 2.68 -0.14 -0.85
CA ARG A 32 2.85 1.33 -0.86
C ARG A 32 1.51 2.03 -0.78
N PRO A 33 1.35 3.05 0.08
CA PRO A 33 0.16 3.88 0.10
C PRO A 33 -0.11 4.53 -1.26
N ILE A 34 -1.39 4.63 -1.61
CA ILE A 34 -1.88 5.41 -2.72
C ILE A 34 -2.05 6.85 -2.21
N GLY A 35 -1.34 7.80 -2.83
CA GLY A 35 -1.45 9.22 -2.46
C GLY A 35 -0.57 9.65 -1.27
N SER A 36 0.27 8.76 -0.74
CA SER A 36 1.35 9.12 0.19
C SER A 36 2.65 8.43 -0.21
N ALA A 37 3.70 9.24 -0.44
CA ALA A 37 5.02 8.73 -0.76
C ALA A 37 5.74 8.16 0.46
N ASP A 38 5.47 8.74 1.64
CA ASP A 38 6.23 8.53 2.88
C ASP A 38 5.62 7.54 3.88
N GLY A 39 4.55 6.82 3.50
CA GLY A 39 3.92 5.83 4.38
C GLY A 39 2.60 6.31 4.99
N CYS A 40 2.34 5.90 6.24
CA CYS A 40 1.12 6.26 6.95
C CYS A 40 1.28 7.69 7.52
N PRO A 41 0.22 8.53 7.58
CA PRO A 41 0.28 9.83 8.22
C PRO A 41 0.72 9.81 9.69
N CYS A 42 0.63 8.66 10.37
CA CYS A 42 1.16 8.49 11.74
C CYS A 42 2.68 8.23 11.80
N GLY A 43 3.37 8.16 10.66
CA GLY A 43 4.81 7.85 10.55
C GLY A 43 5.13 6.35 10.42
N GLY A 44 4.11 5.47 10.53
CA GLY A 44 4.28 4.03 10.36
C GLY A 44 4.52 3.62 8.90
N THR A 45 5.43 2.66 8.70
CA THR A 45 5.78 2.11 7.38
C THR A 45 5.38 0.65 7.20
N SER A 46 4.79 0.04 8.23
CA SER A 46 4.35 -1.35 8.23
C SER A 46 2.84 -1.44 8.00
N PHE A 47 2.44 -2.15 6.94
CA PHE A 47 1.05 -2.28 6.52
C PHE A 47 0.64 -3.74 6.43
N ARG A 48 -0.57 -4.03 6.89
CA ARG A 48 -1.21 -5.34 6.74
C ARG A 48 -2.39 -5.22 5.77
N PRO A 49 -2.35 -5.86 4.60
CA PRO A 49 -3.47 -5.84 3.66
C PRO A 49 -4.71 -6.54 4.25
N PHE A 50 -5.89 -6.04 3.90
CA PHE A 50 -7.14 -6.74 4.12
C PHE A 50 -7.32 -7.78 3.00
N GLU A 51 -7.58 -9.04 3.37
CA GLU A 51 -7.84 -10.14 2.43
C GLU A 51 -9.30 -10.18 1.98
#